data_AF-A0A4R6V2N1-F1
#
_entry.id   AF-A0A4R6V2N1-F1
#
_cell.length_a   1.000
_cell.length_b   1.000
_cell.length_c   1.000
_cell.angle_alpha   90.00
_cell.angle_beta   90.00
_cell.angle_gamma   90.00
#
_symmetry.space_group_name_H-M   'P 1'
#
loop_
_entity.id
_entity.type
_entity.pdbx_description
1 polymer ?
#
loop_
_entity_poly.entity_id
_entity_poly.type
_entity_poly.pdbx_seq_one_letter_code
_entity_poly.pdbx_strand_id
1 'polypeptide(L)'
;MADLGAAALAGRAGRDALVALGDVYREYARDHPGRYAAGEYRLDPADAAASAGPRHTRMIRAVLRGYGLPEPDEAHAVRLLGSTFRGFVNLELAGGFSHSEPGSEQSWTWVLDALDTVLEGTPPCLT
;
A
#
# COMPACT_ATOMS: atom_id res chain seq x y z
N MET A 1 7.49 9.65 -4.31
CA MET A 1 6.71 8.41 -4.08
C MET A 1 6.30 7.74 -5.38
N ALA A 2 5.48 8.35 -6.24
CA ALA A 2 4.96 7.68 -7.45
C ALA A 2 6.06 7.17 -8.40
N ASP A 3 7.15 7.91 -8.59
CA ASP A 3 8.27 7.46 -9.42
C ASP A 3 9.06 6.33 -8.76
N LEU A 4 9.23 6.37 -7.43
CA LEU A 4 9.87 5.29 -6.65
C LEU A 4 9.06 3.99 -6.76
N GLY A 5 7.74 4.08 -6.64
CA GLY A 5 6.83 2.95 -6.81
C GLY A 5 6.91 2.35 -8.21
N ALA A 6 6.92 3.18 -9.26
CA ALA A 6 7.06 2.70 -10.62
C ALA A 6 8.38 1.94 -10.85
N ALA A 7 9.50 2.46 -10.32
CA ALA A 7 10.79 1.80 -10.38
C ALA A 7 10.81 0.49 -9.58
N ALA A 8 10.26 0.49 -8.36
CA ALA A 8 10.17 -0.68 -7.51
C ALA A 8 9.26 -1.78 -8.09
N LEU A 9 8.30 -1.45 -8.94
CA LEU A 9 7.43 -2.46 -9.55
C LEU A 9 8.00 -3.08 -10.83
N ALA A 10 9.09 -2.54 -11.38
CA ALA A 10 9.64 -3.01 -12.65
C ALA A 10 10.05 -4.49 -12.56
N GLY A 11 9.41 -5.33 -13.39
CA GLY A 11 9.71 -6.76 -13.48
C GLY A 11 9.15 -7.62 -12.33
N ARG A 12 8.33 -7.07 -11.44
CA ARG A 12 7.75 -7.80 -10.30
C ARG A 12 6.26 -8.08 -10.50
N ALA A 13 5.75 -9.18 -9.94
CA ALA A 13 4.34 -9.56 -9.93
C ALA A 13 3.99 -10.32 -8.64
N GLY A 14 2.70 -10.48 -8.36
CA GLY A 14 2.21 -11.18 -7.15
C GLY A 14 2.81 -10.62 -5.87
N ARG A 15 3.18 -11.51 -4.95
CA ARG A 15 3.80 -11.18 -3.66
C ARG A 15 4.99 -10.22 -3.78
N ASP A 16 5.88 -10.44 -4.75
CA ASP A 16 7.07 -9.59 -4.90
C ASP A 16 6.71 -8.14 -5.26
N ALA A 17 5.65 -7.94 -6.05
CA ALA A 17 5.14 -6.62 -6.37
C ALA A 17 4.42 -5.99 -5.17
N LEU A 18 3.71 -6.78 -4.37
CA LEU A 18 3.06 -6.34 -3.14
C LEU A 18 4.08 -5.85 -2.11
N VAL A 19 5.10 -6.66 -1.83
CA VAL A 19 6.19 -6.32 -0.90
C VAL A 19 6.89 -5.05 -1.37
N ALA A 20 7.30 -5.00 -2.64
CA ALA A 20 8.00 -3.84 -3.19
C ALA A 20 7.17 -2.54 -3.10
N LEU A 21 5.85 -2.61 -3.32
CA LEU A 21 4.98 -1.45 -3.17
C LEU A 21 4.86 -1.03 -1.70
N GLY A 22 4.64 -1.99 -0.79
CA GLY A 22 4.58 -1.71 0.63
C GLY A 22 5.85 -1.02 1.13
N ASP A 23 7.02 -1.55 0.77
CA ASP A 23 8.30 -1.00 1.21
C ASP A 23 8.49 0.44 0.72
N VAL A 24 8.06 0.77 -0.50
CA VAL A 24 8.06 2.16 -0.99
C VAL A 24 7.22 3.08 -0.10
N TYR A 25 6.09 2.64 0.44
CA TYR A 25 5.33 3.45 1.40
C TYR A 25 6.12 3.70 2.67
N ARG A 26 6.65 2.62 3.25
CA ARG A 26 7.30 2.64 4.55
C ARG A 26 8.61 3.42 4.52
N GLU A 27 9.45 3.19 3.51
CA GLU A 27 10.69 3.92 3.28
C GLU A 27 10.42 5.40 2.95
N TYR A 28 9.49 5.70 2.04
CA TYR A 28 9.19 7.09 1.68
C TYR A 28 8.71 7.91 2.88
N ALA A 29 7.91 7.30 3.77
CA ALA A 29 7.43 7.97 4.97
C ALA A 29 8.55 8.24 5.99
N ARG A 30 9.52 7.32 6.11
CA ARG A 30 10.71 7.49 6.96
C ARG A 30 11.68 8.54 6.41
N ASP A 31 11.95 8.51 5.11
CA ASP A 31 12.90 9.39 4.45
C ASP A 31 12.35 10.82 4.25
N HIS A 32 11.02 10.95 4.15
CA HIS A 32 10.36 12.21 3.84
C HIS A 32 9.12 12.48 4.71
N PRO A 33 9.23 12.48 6.05
CA PRO A 33 8.08 12.49 6.96
C PRO A 33 7.16 13.71 6.75
N GLY A 34 7.73 14.90 6.52
CA GLY A 34 6.94 16.11 6.25
C GLY A 34 6.17 16.06 4.93
N ARG A 35 6.75 15.48 3.87
CA ARG A 35 6.06 15.33 2.57
C ARG A 35 5.01 14.24 2.64
N TYR A 36 5.30 13.17 3.35
CA TYR A 36 4.35 12.07 3.57
C TYR A 36 3.14 12.56 4.36
N ALA A 37 3.34 13.28 5.47
CA ALA A 37 2.29 13.94 6.24
C ALA A 37 1.46 14.92 5.38
N ALA A 38 2.13 15.73 4.55
CA ALA A 38 1.43 16.65 3.64
C ALA A 38 0.54 15.93 2.60
N GLY A 39 0.92 14.72 2.19
CA GLY A 39 0.14 13.88 1.28
C GLY A 39 -1.11 13.25 1.90
N GLU A 40 -1.35 13.42 3.20
CA GLU A 40 -2.55 12.93 3.88
C GLU A 40 -3.67 13.97 3.96
N TYR A 41 -3.37 15.25 3.66
CA TYR A 41 -4.38 16.29 3.68
C TYR A 41 -5.46 16.05 2.64
N ARG A 42 -6.70 16.31 3.04
CA ARG A 42 -7.85 16.27 2.14
C ARG A 42 -7.69 17.33 1.05
N LEU A 43 -7.71 16.88 -0.19
CA LEU A 43 -7.78 17.74 -1.36
C LEU A 43 -9.23 17.87 -1.82
N ASP A 44 -9.55 18.99 -2.48
CA ASP A 44 -10.78 19.07 -3.26
C ASP A 44 -10.67 18.17 -4.52
N PRO A 45 -11.78 17.88 -5.21
CA PRO A 45 -11.76 16.96 -6.36
C PRO A 45 -10.84 17.40 -7.51
N ALA A 46 -10.71 18.71 -7.77
CA ALA A 46 -9.89 19.22 -8.86
C ALA A 46 -8.40 19.09 -8.52
N ASP A 47 -8.02 19.48 -7.30
CA ASP A 47 -6.67 19.33 -6.78
C ASP A 47 -6.27 17.85 -6.67
N ALA A 48 -7.20 16.99 -6.22
CA ALA A 48 -6.98 15.55 -6.15
C ALA A 48 -6.71 14.95 -7.54
N ALA A 49 -7.45 15.38 -8.56
CA ALA A 49 -7.26 14.92 -9.93
C ALA A 49 -5.93 15.40 -10.54
N ALA A 50 -5.48 16.61 -10.19
CA ALA A 50 -4.20 17.17 -10.62
C ALA A 50 -2.99 16.64 -9.82
N SER A 51 -3.24 16.04 -8.65
CA SER A 51 -2.20 15.50 -7.77
C SER A 51 -1.53 14.22 -8.30
N ALA A 52 -0.58 13.68 -7.54
CA ALA A 52 -0.03 12.35 -7.78
C ALA A 52 -0.99 11.19 -7.40
N GLY A 53 -2.15 11.49 -6.79
CA GLY A 53 -3.14 10.50 -6.34
C GLY A 53 -3.59 9.51 -7.41
N PRO A 54 -4.01 9.95 -8.61
CA PRO A 54 -4.40 9.03 -9.68
C PRO A 54 -3.26 8.11 -10.14
N ARG A 55 -2.02 8.61 -10.19
CA ARG A 55 -0.84 7.77 -10.48
C ARG A 55 -0.66 6.72 -9.38
N HIS A 56 -0.86 7.12 -8.12
CA HIS A 56 -0.77 6.23 -6.98
C HIS A 56 -1.77 5.08 -7.06
N THR A 57 -3.05 5.37 -7.25
CA THR A 57 -4.09 4.34 -7.39
C THR A 57 -3.79 3.40 -8.56
N ARG A 58 -3.27 3.92 -9.68
CA ARG A 58 -2.85 3.07 -10.82
C ARG A 58 -1.73 2.09 -10.47
N MET A 59 -0.79 2.45 -9.59
CA MET A 59 0.26 1.53 -9.14
C MET A 59 -0.31 0.40 -8.27
N ILE A 60 -1.21 0.71 -7.34
CA ILE A 60 -1.88 -0.31 -6.50
C ILE A 60 -2.65 -1.28 -7.39
N ARG A 61 -3.46 -0.76 -8.33
CA ARG A 61 -4.16 -1.58 -9.33
C ARG A 61 -3.22 -2.42 -10.19
N ALA A 62 -2.02 -1.91 -10.49
CA ALA A 62 -1.03 -2.67 -11.25
C ALA A 62 -0.53 -3.91 -10.49
N VAL A 63 -0.34 -3.80 -9.18
CA VAL A 63 -0.03 -4.94 -8.31
C VAL A 63 -1.21 -5.92 -8.29
N LEU A 64 -2.43 -5.41 -8.11
CA LEU A 64 -3.65 -6.22 -8.00
C LEU A 64 -3.98 -7.04 -9.26
N ARG A 65 -3.50 -6.65 -10.45
CA ARG A 65 -3.63 -7.49 -11.66
C ARG A 65 -3.00 -8.87 -11.50
N GLY A 66 -1.96 -9.02 -10.68
CA GLY A 66 -1.35 -10.31 -10.38
C GLY A 66 -2.26 -11.26 -9.59
N TYR A 67 -3.31 -10.74 -8.96
CA TYR A 67 -4.24 -11.49 -8.11
C TYR A 67 -5.59 -11.79 -8.79
N GLY A 68 -5.82 -11.29 -10.01
CA GLY A 68 -6.99 -11.67 -10.82
C GLY A 68 -8.36 -11.30 -10.23
N LEU A 69 -8.43 -10.27 -9.38
CA LEU A 69 -9.67 -9.88 -8.71
C LEU A 69 -10.67 -9.25 -9.71
N PRO A 70 -11.95 -9.68 -9.72
CA PRO A 70 -12.99 -9.01 -10.50
C PRO A 70 -13.40 -7.68 -9.84
N GLU A 71 -14.12 -6.83 -10.56
CA GLU A 71 -14.91 -5.77 -9.92
C GLU A 71 -16.15 -6.40 -9.27
N PRO A 72 -16.58 -5.98 -8.06
CA PRO A 72 -16.09 -4.82 -7.29
C PRO A 72 -14.91 -5.11 -6.34
N ASP A 73 -14.40 -6.34 -6.31
CA ASP A 73 -13.40 -6.81 -5.33
C ASP A 73 -12.06 -6.07 -5.47
N GLU A 74 -11.67 -5.67 -6.69
CA GLU A 74 -10.48 -4.84 -6.93
C GLU A 74 -10.55 -3.51 -6.16
N ALA A 75 -11.70 -2.83 -6.14
CA ALA A 75 -11.86 -1.57 -5.42
C ALA A 75 -11.76 -1.75 -3.90
N HIS A 76 -12.25 -2.87 -3.37
CA HIS A 76 -12.08 -3.24 -1.97
C HIS A 76 -10.61 -3.53 -1.64
N ALA A 77 -9.90 -4.28 -2.49
CA ALA A 77 -8.49 -4.58 -2.33
C ALA A 77 -7.59 -3.33 -2.40
N VAL A 78 -7.90 -2.37 -3.28
CA VAL A 78 -7.21 -1.06 -3.31
C VAL A 78 -7.31 -0.36 -1.95
N ARG A 79 -8.51 -0.37 -1.35
CA ARG A 79 -8.76 0.26 -0.04
C ARG A 79 -8.08 -0.50 1.09
N LEU A 80 -8.08 -1.83 1.05
CA LEU A 80 -7.37 -2.69 2.00
C LEU A 80 -5.86 -2.40 2.01
N LEU A 81 -5.21 -2.43 0.83
CA LEU A 81 -3.78 -2.18 0.74
C LEU A 81 -3.43 -0.76 1.18
N GLY A 82 -4.18 0.22 0.67
CA GLY A 82 -3.95 1.63 1.00
C GLY A 82 -4.13 1.95 2.48
N SER A 83 -5.12 1.36 3.15
CA SER A 83 -5.36 1.56 4.58
C SER A 83 -4.35 0.82 5.45
N THR A 84 -4.02 -0.42 5.11
CA THR A 84 -3.05 -1.23 5.88
C THR A 84 -1.65 -0.63 5.82
N PHE A 85 -1.16 -0.27 4.64
CA PHE A 85 0.17 0.33 4.50
C PHE A 85 0.27 1.65 5.26
N ARG A 86 -0.69 2.56 5.02
CA ARG A 86 -0.71 3.86 5.69
C ARG A 86 -0.88 3.73 7.19
N GLY A 87 -1.82 2.89 7.64
CA GLY A 87 -2.10 2.67 9.05
C GLY A 87 -0.89 2.12 9.79
N PHE A 88 -0.24 1.07 9.25
CA PHE A 88 0.95 0.49 9.84
C PHE A 88 2.09 1.51 9.93
N VAL A 89 2.39 2.21 8.83
CA VAL A 89 3.45 3.21 8.77
C VAL A 89 3.19 4.38 9.73
N ASN A 90 1.96 4.85 9.83
CA ASN A 90 1.60 5.94 10.74
C ASN A 90 1.74 5.52 12.20
N LEU A 91 1.31 4.30 12.56
CA LEU A 91 1.49 3.74 13.89
C LEU A 91 2.97 3.55 14.24
N GLU A 92 3.76 3.06 13.29
CA GLU A 92 5.19 2.87 13.46
C GLU A 92 5.92 4.20 13.69
N LEU A 93 5.70 5.20 12.84
CA LEU A 93 6.33 6.52 12.96
C LEU A 93 5.91 7.27 14.22
N ALA A 94 4.71 7.01 14.73
CA ALA A 94 4.24 7.54 16.01
C ALA A 94 4.83 6.81 17.23
N GLY A 95 5.68 5.79 17.04
CA GLY A 95 6.27 4.99 18.11
C GLY A 95 5.28 4.00 18.76
N GLY A 96 4.17 3.70 18.09
CA GLY A 96 3.11 2.82 18.61
C GLY A 96 3.57 1.38 18.86
N PHE A 97 4.67 0.95 18.24
CA PHE A 97 5.25 -0.39 18.39
C PHE A 97 6.51 -0.42 19.27
N SER A 98 7.00 0.73 19.74
CA SER A 98 8.30 0.85 20.41
C SER A 98 8.40 0.14 21.76
N HIS A 99 7.29 -0.38 22.30
CA HIS A 99 7.20 -0.98 23.63
C HIS A 99 6.60 -2.39 23.61
N SER A 100 6.58 -3.04 22.45
CA SER A 100 5.98 -4.38 22.26
C SER A 100 6.90 -5.28 21.44
N GLU A 101 6.89 -6.57 21.75
CA GLU A 101 7.46 -7.61 20.90
C GLU A 101 6.34 -8.31 20.11
N PRO A 102 6.59 -8.72 18.85
CA PRO A 102 7.86 -8.59 18.14
C PRO A 102 8.09 -7.19 17.55
N GLY A 103 9.35 -6.87 17.23
CA GLY A 103 9.73 -5.63 16.56
C GLY A 103 8.97 -5.37 15.24
N SER A 104 8.87 -4.09 14.86
CA SER A 104 8.02 -3.64 13.74
C SER A 104 8.41 -4.25 12.39
N GLU A 105 9.70 -4.49 12.12
CA GLU A 105 10.16 -5.17 10.89
C GLU A 105 9.59 -6.59 10.74
N GLN A 106 9.50 -7.35 11.84
CA GLN A 106 8.90 -8.68 11.81
C GLN A 106 7.40 -8.59 11.55
N SER A 107 6.71 -7.68 12.26
CA SER A 107 5.29 -7.45 12.05
C SER A 107 4.98 -6.97 10.63
N TRP A 108 5.85 -6.16 10.03
CA TRP A 108 5.71 -5.69 8.66
C TRP A 108 5.75 -6.82 7.64
N THR A 109 6.77 -7.68 7.73
CA THR A 109 6.88 -8.88 6.88
C THR A 109 5.65 -9.77 7.03
N TRP A 110 5.23 -10.03 8.28
CA TRP A 110 4.05 -10.84 8.56
C TRP A 110 2.77 -10.25 7.96
N VAL A 111 2.58 -8.93 8.06
CA VAL A 111 1.42 -8.24 7.47
C VAL A 111 1.42 -8.37 5.94
N LEU A 112 2.57 -8.25 5.28
CA LEU A 112 2.66 -8.41 3.83
C LEU A 112 2.33 -9.86 3.39
N ASP A 113 2.82 -10.86 4.12
CA ASP A 113 2.49 -12.28 3.87
C ASP A 113 0.99 -12.56 4.10
N ALA A 114 0.40 -11.96 5.14
CA ALA A 114 -1.02 -12.09 5.41
C ALA A 114 -1.87 -11.43 4.31
N LEU A 115 -1.48 -10.24 3.83
CA LEU A 115 -2.15 -9.58 2.72
C LEU A 115 -2.06 -10.39 1.43
N ASP A 116 -0.90 -10.96 1.12
CA ASP A 116 -0.70 -11.84 -0.03
C ASP A 116 -1.65 -13.05 0.02
N THR A 117 -1.67 -13.74 1.17
CA THR A 117 -2.54 -14.90 1.41
C THR A 117 -4.02 -14.53 1.24
N VAL A 118 -4.44 -13.37 1.77
CA VAL A 118 -5.83 -12.90 1.66
C VAL A 118 -6.18 -12.62 0.20
N LEU A 119 -5.29 -11.98 -0.56
CA LEU A 119 -5.52 -11.65 -1.96
C LEU A 119 -5.54 -12.88 -2.87
N GLU A 120 -4.69 -13.89 -2.62
CA GLU A 120 -4.73 -15.17 -3.33
C GLU A 120 -5.99 -15.99 -2.99
N GLY A 121 -6.44 -15.93 -1.73
CA GLY A 121 -7.56 -16.70 -1.23
C GLY A 121 -8.94 -16.06 -1.42
N THR A 122 -9.03 -14.85 -1.99
CA THR A 122 -10.32 -14.15 -2.15
C THR A 122 -11.14 -14.79 -3.27
N PRO A 123 -12.29 -15.43 -2.96
CA PRO A 123 -13.17 -15.94 -4.00
C PRO A 123 -13.87 -14.78 -4.71
N PRO A 124 -14.15 -14.90 -6.03
CA PRO A 124 -14.90 -13.88 -6.75
C PRO A 124 -16.30 -13.73 -6.13
N CYS A 125 -16.75 -12.49 -5.90
CA CYS A 125 -18.09 -12.23 -5.40
C CYS A 125 -19.13 -12.88 -6.34
N LEU A 126 -20.01 -13.74 -5.80
CA LEU A 126 -21.11 -14.33 -6.56
C LEU A 126 -22.12 -13.23 -6.89
N THR A 127 -22.31 -12.98 -8.19
CA THR A 127 -23.30 -12.03 -8.75
C THR A 127 -24.73 -12.43 -8.45
#